data_AF-A0A9D5SHR5-F1
#
_entry.id   AF-A0A9D5SHR5-F1
#
_cell.length_a   1.000
_cell.length_b   1.000
_cell.length_c   1.000
_cell.angle_alpha   90.00
_cell.angle_beta   90.00
_cell.angle_gamma   90.00
#
_symmetry.space_group_name_H-M   'P 1'
#
loop_
_entity.id
_entity.type
_entity.pdbx_description
1 polymer ?
#
loop_
_entity_poly.entity_id
_entity_poly.type
_entity_poly.pdbx_seq_one_letter_code
_entity_poly.pdbx_strand_id
1 'polypeptide(L)'
;MTKKRRIEKIVILLSVLGVLALFTYFLWDILIPFLQMNFRNDTQGAKELLREKGWLGYLTVVFVEALQMVVIFIPAEFIQISSGLSYPFPLALLLCDIGVCLGATIIFVLVRAFRFENGAYLKTKDKIDRLSARSKKERSVVLFLYFLFFMPIIPFGAICYYGSSTKLRYWKYILTVSTGVIPSIVTSNLMGSAAKLFFAHDLPIPLLVLIIVLLAVLLFTLIFFFLDRIYFKENKGTPDSVLYTAFLRFVKLVRGKKQKVIADEIPDDVEAPYIVLANHQSFYDFYYLTEMNHKRNPAFVVNRYYLGKPIVRNHWKNAGGLIPKRLFNADLSTVRGIIRAVRMGYPVVVFPEGRLSPDGTSNPILEGGAALWRKLQIDLVLVRLEGAYFSKPKWRRRFYRSTIRVKIARIIRREELKNYTDAELDALIEETLRFNASDCPENRYCQKDKAEGLHNLLYRCPTCGGLYTTQSKGNVLCCSACGATYELGEDYRFTAPDLKTIPEFYAAVADAEKRELAEKPFCLETKVKTKVFDENGHTVCRENGECRLTKTEFTYRSERETFTIPTENLPALPFSCGEEFELYHQNKLYYFYPETNRQQVARWALIVDLLTKERRNREIRAEAGQTAASEH
;
A
#
# COMPACT_ATOMS: atom_id res chain seq x y z
N MET A 1 53.70 -27.05 44.25
CA MET A 1 53.35 -26.49 42.92
C MET A 1 54.60 -26.40 42.06
N THR A 2 54.65 -27.11 40.92
CA THR A 2 55.84 -27.19 40.05
C THR A 2 56.22 -25.83 39.47
N LYS A 3 57.53 -25.54 39.39
CA LYS A 3 58.11 -24.28 38.88
C LYS A 3 57.51 -23.85 37.53
N LYS A 4 57.16 -24.84 36.69
CA LYS A 4 56.50 -24.71 35.38
C LYS A 4 55.10 -24.07 35.44
N ARG A 5 54.24 -24.47 36.39
CA ARG A 5 52.89 -23.88 36.58
C ARG A 5 52.89 -22.47 37.16
N ARG A 6 53.96 -22.06 37.87
CA ARG A 6 54.14 -20.67 38.31
C ARG A 6 54.56 -19.77 37.14
N ILE A 7 55.46 -20.24 36.28
CA ILE A 7 55.90 -19.50 35.09
C ILE A 7 54.74 -19.32 34.11
N GLU A 8 53.93 -20.35 33.86
CA GLU A 8 52.73 -20.23 33.01
C GLU A 8 51.72 -19.21 33.54
N LYS A 9 51.47 -19.19 34.86
CA LYS A 9 50.57 -18.19 35.47
C LYS A 9 51.14 -16.78 35.44
N ILE A 10 52.45 -16.61 35.59
CA ILE A 10 53.13 -15.32 35.49
C ILE A 10 53.10 -14.82 34.04
N VAL A 11 53.34 -15.69 33.06
CA VAL A 11 53.25 -15.34 31.63
C VAL A 11 51.82 -14.92 31.28
N ILE A 12 50.81 -15.69 31.69
CA ILE A 12 49.39 -15.34 31.46
C ILE A 12 49.03 -14.02 32.15
N LEU A 13 49.47 -13.81 33.40
CA LEU A 13 49.22 -12.56 34.13
C LEU A 13 49.91 -11.36 33.47
N LEU A 14 51.14 -11.52 33.01
CA LEU A 14 51.89 -10.49 32.28
C LEU A 14 51.30 -10.23 30.89
N SER A 15 50.77 -11.26 30.21
CA SER A 15 50.03 -11.09 28.95
C SER A 15 48.71 -10.35 29.18
N VAL A 16 47.97 -10.68 30.25
CA VAL A 16 46.72 -10.00 30.61
C VAL A 16 46.99 -8.56 31.04
N LEU A 17 48.02 -8.30 31.85
CA LEU A 17 48.46 -6.96 32.22
C LEU A 17 49.00 -6.18 31.03
N GLY A 18 49.69 -6.83 30.09
CA GLY A 18 50.16 -6.22 28.85
C GLY A 18 49.01 -5.84 27.92
N VAL A 19 48.00 -6.70 27.79
CA VAL A 19 46.76 -6.40 27.04
C VAL A 19 45.98 -5.27 27.72
N LEU A 20 45.88 -5.27 29.05
CA LEU A 20 45.26 -4.19 29.83
C LEU A 20 46.01 -2.86 29.71
N ALA A 21 47.34 -2.88 29.75
CA ALA A 21 48.18 -1.69 29.59
C ALA A 21 48.13 -1.15 28.15
N LEU A 22 48.13 -2.04 27.15
CA LEU A 22 47.91 -1.68 25.75
C LEU A 22 46.52 -1.08 25.57
N PHE A 23 45.50 -1.67 26.20
CA PHE A 23 44.13 -1.19 26.18
C PHE A 23 43.96 0.16 26.88
N THR A 24 44.59 0.40 28.03
CA THR A 24 44.52 1.69 28.74
C THR A 24 45.32 2.79 28.03
N TYR A 25 46.49 2.48 27.49
CA TYR A 25 47.25 3.38 26.61
C TYR A 25 46.43 3.77 25.38
N PHE A 26 45.79 2.78 24.76
CA PHE A 26 44.92 2.98 23.61
C PHE A 26 43.69 3.83 23.92
N LEU A 27 43.06 3.59 25.08
CA LEU A 27 41.94 4.40 25.58
C LEU A 27 42.35 5.85 25.81
N TRP A 28 43.52 6.10 26.42
CA TRP A 28 43.96 7.43 26.84
C TRP A 28 44.55 8.27 25.71
N ASP A 29 45.41 7.69 24.88
CA ASP A 29 46.23 8.43 23.90
C ASP A 29 45.58 8.51 22.51
N ILE A 30 44.56 7.68 22.26
CA ILE A 30 43.93 7.58 20.94
C ILE A 30 42.41 7.66 21.04
N LEU A 31 41.73 6.83 21.83
CA LEU A 31 40.26 6.83 21.86
C LEU A 31 39.67 8.11 22.48
N ILE A 32 40.19 8.61 23.60
CA ILE A 32 39.70 9.83 24.25
C ILE A 32 39.90 11.08 23.37
N PRO A 33 41.10 11.36 22.82
CA PRO A 33 41.31 12.47 21.89
C PRO A 33 40.40 12.37 20.66
N PHE A 34 40.25 11.16 20.12
CA PHE A 34 39.41 10.89 18.95
C PHE A 34 37.91 11.07 19.23
N LEU A 35 37.42 10.66 20.41
CA LEU A 35 36.04 10.92 20.86
C LEU A 35 35.81 12.42 21.13
N GLN A 36 36.78 13.13 21.70
CA GLN A 36 36.71 14.58 21.89
C GLN A 36 36.65 15.33 20.54
N MET A 37 37.38 14.87 19.54
CA MET A 37 37.32 15.38 18.16
C MET A 37 35.96 15.09 17.50
N ASN A 38 35.34 13.93 17.78
CA ASN A 38 33.98 13.60 17.35
C ASN A 38 32.92 14.55 17.95
N PHE A 39 33.03 14.88 19.24
CA PHE A 39 32.15 15.88 19.87
C PHE A 39 32.37 17.30 19.37
N ARG A 40 33.56 17.62 18.82
CA ARG A 40 33.93 18.94 18.31
C ARG A 40 33.83 19.07 16.78
N ASN A 41 33.46 18.01 16.05
CA ASN A 41 33.48 17.95 14.59
C ASN A 41 34.86 18.31 13.95
N ASP A 42 35.96 18.03 14.66
CA ASP A 42 37.32 18.35 14.20
C ASP A 42 37.89 17.21 13.34
N THR A 43 37.59 17.26 12.04
CA THR A 43 38.05 16.26 11.06
C THR A 43 39.53 16.39 10.70
N GLN A 44 40.16 17.54 10.99
CA GLN A 44 41.56 17.81 10.68
C GLN A 44 42.48 17.26 11.78
N GLY A 45 42.12 17.47 13.05
CA GLY A 45 42.83 16.88 14.19
C GLY A 45 42.80 15.34 14.19
N ALA A 46 41.69 14.72 13.79
CA ALA A 46 41.58 13.25 13.69
C ALA A 46 42.50 12.65 12.62
N LYS A 47 42.71 13.39 11.51
CA LYS A 47 43.61 13.02 10.42
C LYS A 47 45.08 13.09 10.83
N GLU A 48 45.45 14.15 11.55
CA GLU A 48 46.82 14.35 12.05
C GLU A 48 47.17 13.30 13.10
N LEU A 49 46.24 13.01 14.03
CA LEU A 49 46.39 11.98 15.07
C LEU A 49 46.68 10.57 14.50
N LEU A 50 45.96 10.14 13.48
CA LEU A 50 46.15 8.80 12.88
C LEU A 50 47.40 8.69 12.02
N ARG A 51 47.85 9.81 11.42
CA ARG A 51 49.01 9.83 10.52
C ARG A 51 50.33 9.98 11.28
N GLU A 52 50.36 10.76 12.36
CA GLU A 52 51.54 10.93 13.22
C GLU A 52 51.97 9.61 13.90
N LYS A 53 51.01 8.72 14.20
CA LYS A 53 51.27 7.44 14.87
C LYS A 53 51.80 6.34 13.94
N GLY A 54 51.95 6.59 12.63
CA GLY A 54 52.51 5.63 11.67
C GLY A 54 51.75 4.28 11.65
N TRP A 55 52.47 3.16 11.78
CA TRP A 55 51.88 1.81 11.77
C TRP A 55 50.94 1.52 12.95
N LEU A 56 51.11 2.23 14.08
CA LEU A 56 50.18 2.14 15.22
C LEU A 56 48.80 2.73 14.87
N GLY A 57 48.75 3.68 13.93
CA GLY A 57 47.48 4.20 13.38
C GLY A 57 46.68 3.12 12.64
N TYR A 58 47.36 2.21 11.93
CA TYR A 58 46.70 1.09 11.25
C TYR A 58 46.04 0.13 12.23
N LEU A 59 46.79 -0.26 13.27
CA LEU A 59 46.27 -1.11 14.35
C LEU A 59 45.12 -0.44 15.09
N THR A 60 45.17 0.89 15.22
CA THR A 60 44.08 1.67 15.80
C THR A 60 42.80 1.52 15.01
N VAL A 61 42.83 1.75 13.70
CA VAL A 61 41.63 1.60 12.85
C VAL A 61 41.04 0.20 13.01
N VAL A 62 41.87 -0.84 12.90
CA VAL A 62 41.43 -2.24 13.06
C VAL A 62 40.82 -2.49 14.43
N PHE A 63 41.44 -1.99 15.49
CA PHE A 63 40.99 -2.24 16.86
C PHE A 63 39.70 -1.48 17.20
N VAL A 64 39.58 -0.20 16.84
CA VAL A 64 38.34 0.55 17.08
C VAL A 64 37.19 -0.03 16.27
N GLU A 65 37.43 -0.42 15.01
CA GLU A 65 36.43 -1.11 14.19
C GLU A 65 35.99 -2.45 14.81
N ALA A 66 36.92 -3.22 15.38
CA ALA A 66 36.56 -4.45 16.08
C ALA A 66 35.77 -4.17 17.36
N LEU A 67 36.13 -3.12 18.10
CA LEU A 67 35.51 -2.74 19.36
C LEU A 67 34.07 -2.21 19.17
N GLN A 68 33.83 -1.36 18.17
CA GLN A 68 32.51 -0.78 17.90
C GLN A 68 31.47 -1.84 17.51
N MET A 69 31.90 -2.94 16.90
CA MET A 69 31.03 -4.10 16.63
C MET A 69 30.47 -4.73 17.92
N VAL A 70 31.27 -4.73 19.00
CA VAL A 70 30.89 -5.25 20.32
C VAL A 70 30.18 -4.18 21.17
N VAL A 71 30.58 -2.92 21.02
CA VAL A 71 30.07 -1.75 21.75
C VAL A 71 29.27 -0.86 20.79
N ILE A 72 27.98 -1.16 20.64
CA ILE A 72 27.07 -0.60 19.61
C ILE A 72 26.87 0.94 19.67
N PHE A 73 27.43 1.64 20.66
CA PHE A 73 27.24 3.09 20.82
C PHE A 73 28.13 3.95 19.91
N ILE A 74 29.11 3.34 19.22
CA ILE A 74 30.03 4.05 18.33
C ILE A 74 29.61 3.78 16.87
N PRO A 75 29.22 4.80 16.09
CA PRO A 75 28.91 4.63 14.67
C PRO A 75 30.14 4.21 13.87
N ALA A 76 30.02 3.16 13.06
CA ALA A 76 31.10 2.65 12.21
C ALA A 76 31.53 3.69 11.15
N GLU A 77 30.57 4.49 10.68
CA GLU A 77 30.76 5.47 9.61
C GLU A 77 31.84 6.49 9.96
N PHE A 78 31.94 6.90 11.23
CA PHE A 78 32.93 7.88 11.66
C PHE A 78 34.35 7.35 11.49
N ILE A 79 34.63 6.12 11.93
CA ILE A 79 35.96 5.49 11.80
C ILE A 79 36.33 5.31 10.33
N GLN A 80 35.38 4.90 9.51
CA GLN A 80 35.59 4.69 8.08
C GLN A 80 35.84 6.00 7.32
N ILE A 81 35.12 7.07 7.66
CA ILE A 81 35.34 8.41 7.10
C ILE A 81 36.72 8.95 7.53
N SER A 82 37.07 8.83 8.81
CA SER A 82 38.39 9.22 9.33
C SER A 82 39.53 8.43 8.69
N SER A 83 39.32 7.13 8.43
CA SER A 83 40.28 6.28 7.72
C SER A 83 40.46 6.74 6.27
N GLY A 84 39.38 7.06 5.55
CA GLY A 84 39.45 7.62 4.18
C GLY A 84 40.05 9.03 4.12
N LEU A 85 39.96 9.80 5.20
CA LEU A 85 40.68 11.06 5.36
C LEU A 85 42.19 10.86 5.57
N SER A 86 42.57 9.81 6.29
CA SER A 86 43.94 9.59 6.76
C SER A 86 44.79 8.77 5.79
N TYR A 87 44.20 7.78 5.11
CA TYR A 87 44.93 6.78 4.31
C TYR A 87 44.43 6.73 2.86
N PRO A 88 45.25 6.19 1.92
CA PRO A 88 44.79 5.91 0.55
C PRO A 88 43.63 4.92 0.54
N PHE A 89 42.70 5.09 -0.39
CA PHE A 89 41.45 4.32 -0.46
C PHE A 89 41.63 2.78 -0.35
N PRO A 90 42.54 2.12 -1.08
CA PRO A 90 42.70 0.66 -0.97
C PRO A 90 43.15 0.21 0.42
N LEU A 91 44.04 0.97 1.07
CA LEU A 91 44.54 0.66 2.40
C LEU A 91 43.45 0.92 3.46
N ALA A 92 42.74 2.04 3.34
CA ALA A 92 41.67 2.40 4.26
C ALA A 92 40.52 1.37 4.23
N LEU A 93 40.13 0.92 3.03
CA LEU A 93 39.16 -0.17 2.83
C LEU A 93 39.61 -1.46 3.51
N LEU A 94 40.87 -1.87 3.28
CA LEU A 94 41.43 -3.09 3.86
C LEU A 94 41.46 -3.06 5.39
N LEU A 95 41.93 -1.96 5.99
CA LEU A 95 42.02 -1.82 7.44
C LEU A 95 40.64 -1.86 8.11
N CYS A 96 39.65 -1.19 7.51
CA CYS A 96 38.29 -1.21 8.03
C CYS A 96 37.67 -2.62 7.93
N ASP A 97 37.83 -3.31 6.79
CA ASP A 97 37.29 -4.66 6.61
C ASP A 97 37.92 -5.68 7.57
N ILE A 98 39.24 -5.60 7.79
CA ILE A 98 39.94 -6.44 8.78
C ILE A 98 39.38 -6.20 10.19
N GLY A 99 39.17 -4.94 10.58
CA GLY A 99 38.60 -4.59 11.88
C GLY A 99 37.17 -5.12 12.07
N VAL A 100 36.31 -4.95 11.07
CA VAL A 100 34.95 -5.49 11.08
C VAL A 100 34.96 -7.02 11.16
N CYS A 101 35.83 -7.70 10.39
CA CYS A 101 35.99 -9.14 10.44
C CYS A 101 36.47 -9.63 11.81
N LEU A 102 37.42 -8.91 12.43
CA LEU A 102 37.90 -9.21 13.78
C LEU A 102 36.77 -9.08 14.81
N GLY A 103 36.01 -7.97 14.76
CA GLY A 103 34.84 -7.77 15.63
C GLY A 103 33.75 -8.83 15.43
N ALA A 104 33.44 -9.17 14.18
CA ALA A 104 32.48 -10.22 13.84
C ALA A 104 32.92 -11.60 14.34
N THR A 105 34.22 -11.88 14.33
CA THR A 105 34.82 -13.10 14.89
C THR A 105 34.66 -13.14 16.41
N ILE A 106 34.94 -12.03 17.10
CA ILE A 106 34.75 -11.90 18.54
C ILE A 106 33.29 -12.17 18.91
N ILE A 107 32.34 -11.53 18.23
CA ILE A 107 30.90 -11.76 18.44
C ILE A 107 30.54 -13.23 18.21
N PHE A 108 31.05 -13.84 17.14
CA PHE A 108 30.77 -15.24 16.83
C PHE A 108 31.23 -16.18 17.94
N VAL A 109 32.43 -15.96 18.49
CA VAL A 109 32.97 -16.74 19.61
C VAL A 109 32.16 -16.48 20.88
N LEU A 110 31.84 -15.24 21.22
CA LEU A 110 31.03 -14.89 22.39
C LEU A 110 29.65 -15.56 22.36
N VAL A 111 28.98 -15.53 21.21
CA VAL A 111 27.64 -16.12 21.05
C VAL A 111 27.68 -17.66 21.09
N ARG A 112 28.63 -18.28 20.39
CA ARG A 112 28.63 -19.76 20.25
C ARG A 112 29.41 -20.51 21.32
N ALA A 113 30.53 -19.98 21.77
CA ALA A 113 31.36 -20.62 22.79
C ALA A 113 30.88 -20.23 24.20
N PHE A 114 30.49 -18.98 24.41
CA PHE A 114 30.15 -18.45 25.74
C PHE A 114 28.65 -18.21 25.97
N ARG A 115 27.79 -18.51 24.98
CA ARG A 115 26.33 -18.29 25.03
C ARG A 115 25.96 -16.87 25.47
N PHE A 116 26.71 -15.89 24.99
CA PHE A 116 26.55 -14.49 25.36
C PHE A 116 25.18 -13.94 24.95
N GLU A 117 24.43 -13.46 25.94
CA GLU A 117 23.12 -12.83 25.77
C GLU A 117 23.15 -11.38 26.26
N ASN A 118 22.65 -10.47 25.44
CA ASN A 118 22.59 -9.05 25.77
C ASN A 118 21.25 -8.49 25.30
N GLY A 119 20.55 -7.78 26.20
CA GLY A 119 19.19 -7.30 25.97
C GLY A 119 19.03 -6.36 24.77
N ALA A 120 20.05 -5.59 24.40
CA ALA A 120 20.01 -4.73 23.21
C ALA A 120 20.07 -5.56 21.91
N TYR A 121 20.92 -6.58 21.89
CA TYR A 121 21.04 -7.51 20.78
C TYR A 121 19.82 -8.42 20.65
N LEU A 122 19.27 -8.91 21.76
CA LEU A 122 18.05 -9.75 21.78
C LEU A 122 16.82 -9.00 21.26
N LYS A 123 16.59 -7.75 21.70
CA LYS A 123 15.49 -6.91 21.17
C LYS A 123 15.60 -6.69 19.66
N THR A 124 16.81 -6.53 19.14
CA THR A 124 17.06 -6.35 17.71
C THR A 124 16.88 -7.67 16.96
N LYS A 125 17.34 -8.78 17.54
CA LYS A 125 17.10 -10.13 17.04
C LYS A 125 15.59 -10.42 16.91
N ASP A 126 14.78 -10.14 17.92
CA ASP A 126 13.32 -10.37 17.85
C ASP A 126 12.67 -9.58 16.71
N LYS A 127 13.13 -8.34 16.47
CA LYS A 127 12.67 -7.55 15.31
C LYS A 127 13.08 -8.19 13.99
N ILE A 128 14.31 -8.71 13.91
CA ILE A 128 14.84 -9.40 12.72
C ILE A 128 14.12 -10.74 12.50
N ASP A 129 13.80 -11.49 13.56
CA ASP A 129 13.08 -12.77 13.49
C ASP A 129 11.64 -12.58 12.97
N ARG A 130 10.98 -11.49 13.33
CA ARG A 130 9.68 -11.10 12.73
C ARG A 130 9.78 -10.83 11.22
N LEU A 131 10.93 -10.40 10.74
CA LEU A 131 11.19 -10.18 9.31
C LEU A 131 11.65 -11.46 8.59
N SER A 132 12.28 -12.38 9.32
CA SER A 132 12.92 -13.59 8.77
C SER A 132 12.05 -14.85 8.85
N ALA A 133 10.86 -14.79 9.47
CA ALA A 133 9.97 -15.89 9.89
C ALA A 133 9.65 -17.01 8.86
N ARG A 134 10.13 -16.90 7.60
CA ARG A 134 9.98 -17.92 6.55
C ARG A 134 11.29 -18.49 6.00
N SER A 135 12.45 -18.08 6.51
CA SER A 135 13.76 -18.44 5.95
C SER A 135 14.47 -19.53 6.78
N LYS A 136 14.19 -20.82 6.50
CA LYS A 136 14.81 -21.96 7.20
C LYS A 136 16.05 -22.55 6.50
N LYS A 137 16.36 -22.14 5.27
CA LYS A 137 17.49 -22.69 4.47
C LYS A 137 18.75 -21.83 4.64
N GLU A 138 19.92 -22.47 4.72
CA GLU A 138 21.23 -21.80 4.94
C GLU A 138 21.52 -20.70 3.89
N ARG A 139 21.24 -20.96 2.60
CA ARG A 139 21.38 -19.98 1.51
C ARG A 139 20.50 -18.75 1.70
N SER A 140 19.29 -18.96 2.21
CA SER A 140 18.33 -17.89 2.47
C SER A 140 18.72 -17.03 3.67
N VAL A 141 19.45 -17.60 4.64
CA VAL A 141 20.05 -16.84 5.76
C VAL A 141 21.21 -15.97 5.27
N VAL A 142 22.10 -16.51 4.44
CA VAL A 142 23.21 -15.73 3.83
C VAL A 142 22.68 -14.53 3.05
N LEU A 143 21.72 -14.76 2.15
CA LEU A 143 21.11 -13.67 1.35
C LEU A 143 20.40 -12.64 2.23
N PHE A 144 19.78 -13.08 3.33
CA PHE A 144 19.13 -12.18 4.27
C PHE A 144 20.14 -11.35 5.08
N LEU A 145 21.29 -11.92 5.46
CA LEU A 145 22.37 -11.15 6.09
C LEU A 145 22.91 -10.05 5.16
N TYR A 146 23.12 -10.35 3.88
CA TYR A 146 23.45 -9.32 2.89
C TYR A 146 22.40 -8.21 2.89
N PHE A 147 21.11 -8.55 2.83
CA PHE A 147 20.03 -7.54 2.89
C PHE A 147 20.11 -6.67 4.16
N LEU A 148 20.41 -7.26 5.32
CA LEU A 148 20.55 -6.52 6.57
C LEU A 148 21.76 -5.56 6.54
N PHE A 149 22.91 -5.97 6.00
CA PHE A 149 24.09 -5.09 5.88
C PHE A 149 23.83 -3.87 4.99
N PHE A 150 22.84 -3.94 4.09
CA PHE A 150 22.41 -2.81 3.27
C PHE A 150 21.35 -1.92 3.92
N MET A 151 20.82 -2.27 5.11
CA MET A 151 19.88 -1.43 5.83
C MET A 151 20.62 -0.46 6.76
N PRO A 152 20.56 0.87 6.52
CA PRO A 152 21.31 1.86 7.31
C PRO A 152 20.80 2.06 8.74
N ILE A 153 19.78 1.31 9.15
CA ILE A 153 19.09 1.47 10.44
C ILE A 153 19.63 0.50 11.49
N ILE A 154 20.26 -0.61 11.07
CA ILE A 154 20.66 -1.69 11.97
C ILE A 154 22.20 -1.68 12.11
N PRO A 155 22.73 -1.51 13.33
CA PRO A 155 24.17 -1.54 13.56
C PRO A 155 24.79 -2.88 13.15
N PHE A 156 25.99 -2.85 12.55
CA PHE A 156 26.68 -4.04 12.03
C PHE A 156 26.91 -5.13 13.08
N GLY A 157 27.25 -4.73 14.31
CA GLY A 157 27.36 -5.64 15.44
C GLY A 157 26.10 -6.47 15.65
N ALA A 158 24.92 -5.86 15.51
CA ALA A 158 23.65 -6.56 15.74
C ALA A 158 23.29 -7.55 14.62
N ILE A 159 23.65 -7.21 13.38
CA ILE A 159 23.52 -8.11 12.23
C ILE A 159 24.45 -9.32 12.40
N CYS A 160 25.70 -9.08 12.83
CA CYS A 160 26.68 -10.11 13.12
C CYS A 160 26.24 -11.02 14.28
N TYR A 161 25.68 -10.44 15.34
CA TYR A 161 25.08 -11.18 16.45
C TYR A 161 23.97 -12.11 15.95
N TYR A 162 23.01 -11.58 15.18
CA TYR A 162 21.95 -12.39 14.57
C TYR A 162 22.54 -13.53 13.71
N GLY A 163 23.46 -13.22 12.79
CA GLY A 163 24.12 -14.19 11.91
C GLY A 163 24.82 -15.31 12.69
N SER A 164 25.54 -14.97 13.75
CA SER A 164 26.23 -15.94 14.62
C SER A 164 25.27 -16.86 15.39
N SER A 165 24.08 -16.38 15.73
CA SER A 165 23.03 -17.15 16.40
C SER A 165 22.29 -18.13 15.47
N THR A 166 22.47 -18.00 14.14
CA THR A 166 21.94 -18.95 13.15
C THR A 166 22.78 -20.22 13.04
N LYS A 167 22.41 -21.16 12.16
CA LYS A 167 23.16 -22.40 11.90
C LYS A 167 24.34 -22.25 10.92
N LEU A 168 24.74 -21.04 10.53
CA LEU A 168 25.81 -20.81 9.55
C LEU A 168 27.18 -21.35 9.99
N ARG A 169 27.97 -21.89 9.06
CA ARG A 169 29.38 -22.22 9.33
C ARG A 169 30.21 -20.94 9.38
N TYR A 170 31.26 -20.92 10.22
CA TYR A 170 32.11 -19.74 10.43
C TYR A 170 32.65 -19.14 9.13
N TRP A 171 33.17 -19.96 8.21
CA TRP A 171 33.73 -19.45 6.95
C TRP A 171 32.69 -18.74 6.08
N LYS A 172 31.45 -19.26 6.03
CA LYS A 172 30.36 -18.62 5.28
C LYS A 172 29.91 -17.34 5.95
N TYR A 173 29.85 -17.35 7.28
CA TYR A 173 29.53 -16.19 8.09
C TYR A 173 30.54 -15.07 7.85
N ILE A 174 31.84 -15.33 8.03
CA ILE A 174 32.87 -14.30 7.90
C ILE A 174 33.00 -13.80 6.46
N LEU A 175 32.84 -14.68 5.46
CA LEU A 175 32.80 -14.28 4.06
C LEU A 175 31.61 -13.34 3.78
N THR A 176 30.43 -13.66 4.33
CA THR A 176 29.22 -12.83 4.17
C THR A 176 29.38 -11.48 4.86
N VAL A 177 30.04 -11.42 6.01
CA VAL A 177 30.36 -10.17 6.71
C VAL A 177 31.31 -9.33 5.85
N SER A 178 32.49 -9.86 5.51
CA SER A 178 33.52 -9.14 4.74
C SER A 178 32.95 -8.58 3.44
N THR A 179 32.32 -9.41 2.61
CA THR A 179 31.77 -8.92 1.33
C THR A 179 30.52 -8.06 1.49
N GLY A 180 29.72 -8.28 2.55
CA GLY A 180 28.47 -7.56 2.79
C GLY A 180 28.69 -6.12 3.24
N VAL A 181 29.76 -5.84 3.98
CA VAL A 181 30.06 -4.49 4.50
C VAL A 181 30.85 -3.62 3.52
N ILE A 182 31.54 -4.21 2.53
CA ILE A 182 32.36 -3.49 1.55
C ILE A 182 31.65 -2.27 0.95
N PRO A 183 30.39 -2.35 0.48
CA PRO A 183 29.73 -1.19 -0.13
C PRO A 183 29.61 -0.01 0.83
N SER A 184 29.32 -0.26 2.11
CA SER A 184 29.26 0.77 3.15
C SER A 184 30.65 1.35 3.44
N ILE A 185 31.66 0.50 3.59
CA ILE A 185 33.05 0.94 3.83
C ILE A 185 33.54 1.79 2.65
N VAL A 186 33.24 1.40 1.42
CA VAL A 186 33.58 2.14 0.21
C VAL A 186 32.91 3.51 0.22
N THR A 187 31.61 3.60 0.49
CA THR A 187 30.91 4.89 0.55
C THR A 187 31.49 5.82 1.62
N SER A 188 31.76 5.30 2.82
CA SER A 188 32.31 6.09 3.93
C SER A 188 33.74 6.57 3.66
N ASN A 189 34.60 5.71 3.10
CA ASN A 189 35.97 6.09 2.74
C ASN A 189 36.02 7.10 1.60
N LEU A 190 35.16 6.95 0.58
CA LEU A 190 35.02 7.90 -0.50
C LEU A 190 34.49 9.24 0.00
N MET A 191 33.57 9.25 0.97
CA MET A 191 33.10 10.46 1.63
C MET A 191 34.24 11.21 2.32
N GLY A 192 35.10 10.51 3.07
CA GLY A 192 36.31 11.11 3.66
C GLY A 192 37.27 11.66 2.60
N SER A 193 37.45 10.94 1.49
CA SER A 193 38.30 11.40 0.38
C SER A 193 37.72 12.62 -0.35
N ALA A 194 36.40 12.65 -0.57
CA ALA A 194 35.69 13.75 -1.22
C ALA A 194 35.68 15.02 -0.36
N ALA A 195 35.59 14.89 0.96
CA ALA A 195 35.70 16.02 1.87
C ALA A 195 37.02 16.80 1.67
N LYS A 196 38.13 16.13 1.32
CA LYS A 196 39.41 16.79 0.98
C LYS A 196 39.27 17.75 -0.21
N LEU A 197 38.54 17.35 -1.26
CA LEU A 197 38.31 18.20 -2.43
C LEU A 197 37.39 19.37 -2.09
N PHE A 198 36.37 19.15 -1.28
CA PHE A 198 35.44 20.21 -0.89
C PHE A 198 36.13 21.29 -0.04
N PHE A 199 37.00 20.90 0.89
CA PHE A 199 37.82 21.84 1.65
C PHE A 199 38.87 22.55 0.80
N ALA A 200 39.48 21.87 -0.18
CA ALA A 200 40.50 22.46 -1.05
C ALA A 200 39.95 23.51 -2.04
N HIS A 201 38.64 23.47 -2.33
CA HIS A 201 37.98 24.35 -3.31
C HIS A 201 36.89 25.23 -2.70
N ASP A 202 36.85 25.38 -1.36
CA ASP A 202 35.87 26.19 -0.62
C ASP A 202 34.41 25.90 -1.02
N LEU A 203 34.10 24.63 -1.32
CA LEU A 203 32.75 24.22 -1.72
C LEU A 203 31.82 24.10 -0.49
N PRO A 204 30.51 24.43 -0.64
CA PRO A 204 29.58 24.40 0.48
C PRO A 204 29.35 22.95 0.96
N ILE A 205 29.59 22.71 2.26
CA ILE A 205 29.37 21.40 2.92
C ILE A 205 27.95 20.84 2.70
N PRO A 206 26.85 21.65 2.69
CA PRO A 206 25.52 21.14 2.37
C PRO A 206 25.40 20.47 1.00
N LEU A 207 26.20 20.88 0.00
CA LEU A 207 26.22 20.27 -1.33
C LEU A 207 26.82 18.86 -1.29
N LEU A 208 27.89 18.66 -0.51
CA LEU A 208 28.49 17.34 -0.27
C LEU A 208 27.46 16.40 0.38
N VAL A 209 26.76 16.88 1.41
CA VAL A 209 25.71 16.12 2.10
C VAL A 209 24.57 15.75 1.15
N LEU A 210 24.12 16.68 0.29
CA LEU A 210 23.08 16.41 -0.70
C LEU A 210 23.50 15.34 -1.71
N ILE A 211 24.71 15.43 -2.26
CA ILE A 211 25.26 14.44 -3.21
C ILE A 211 25.31 13.05 -2.55
N ILE A 212 25.76 12.97 -1.30
CA ILE A 212 25.84 11.71 -0.54
C ILE A 212 24.45 11.11 -0.32
N VAL A 213 23.47 11.92 0.10
CA VAL A 213 22.09 11.46 0.28
C VAL A 213 21.51 10.93 -1.04
N LEU A 214 21.74 11.63 -2.15
CA LEU A 214 21.27 11.19 -3.47
C LEU A 214 21.94 9.89 -3.93
N LEU A 215 23.25 9.74 -3.74
CA LEU A 215 24.00 8.52 -4.08
C LEU A 215 23.59 7.35 -3.18
N ALA A 216 23.38 7.57 -1.88
CA ALA A 216 22.91 6.54 -0.95
C ALA A 216 21.50 6.06 -1.31
N VAL A 217 20.59 6.98 -1.67
CA VAL A 217 19.25 6.65 -2.16
C VAL A 217 19.32 5.87 -3.48
N LEU A 218 20.16 6.30 -4.42
CA LEU A 218 20.36 5.60 -5.69
C LEU A 218 20.89 4.18 -5.47
N LEU A 219 21.94 4.02 -4.65
CA LEU A 219 22.54 2.73 -4.32
C LEU A 219 21.53 1.82 -3.61
N PHE A 220 20.79 2.35 -2.63
CA PHE A 220 19.74 1.61 -1.94
C PHE A 220 18.64 1.14 -2.90
N THR A 221 18.16 2.00 -3.80
CA THR A 221 17.14 1.62 -4.80
C THR A 221 17.65 0.57 -5.78
N LEU A 222 18.90 0.67 -6.22
CA LEU A 222 19.54 -0.32 -7.11
C LEU A 222 19.67 -1.67 -6.40
N ILE A 223 20.20 -1.69 -5.18
CA ILE A 223 20.38 -2.91 -4.39
C ILE A 223 19.02 -3.53 -4.05
N PHE A 224 18.06 -2.73 -3.60
CA PHE A 224 16.69 -3.19 -3.35
C PHE A 224 16.07 -3.82 -4.60
N PHE A 225 16.27 -3.22 -5.77
CA PHE A 225 15.82 -3.78 -7.05
C PHE A 225 16.47 -5.15 -7.36
N PHE A 226 17.77 -5.30 -7.16
CA PHE A 226 18.46 -6.58 -7.35
C PHE A 226 18.05 -7.64 -6.32
N LEU A 227 17.90 -7.27 -5.05
CA LEU A 227 17.48 -8.17 -3.99
C LEU A 227 16.02 -8.61 -4.16
N ASP A 228 15.12 -7.72 -4.61
CA ASP A 228 13.77 -8.08 -5.03
C ASP A 228 13.80 -9.15 -6.12
N ARG A 229 14.69 -9.00 -7.12
CA ARG A 229 14.83 -9.95 -8.23
C ARG A 229 15.38 -11.32 -7.82
N ILE A 230 16.27 -11.38 -6.85
CA ILE A 230 16.98 -12.61 -6.48
C ILE A 230 16.33 -13.32 -5.28
N TYR A 231 16.01 -12.58 -4.21
CA TYR A 231 15.53 -13.15 -2.94
C TYR A 231 14.02 -13.33 -2.90
N PHE A 232 13.26 -12.34 -3.39
CA PHE A 232 11.80 -12.36 -3.32
C PHE A 232 11.12 -13.04 -4.52
N LYS A 233 11.89 -13.73 -5.37
CA LYS A 233 11.43 -14.39 -6.61
C LYS A 233 10.24 -15.33 -6.37
N GLU A 234 10.22 -16.07 -5.26
CA GLU A 234 9.14 -17.01 -4.91
C GLU A 234 7.81 -16.30 -4.57
N ASN A 235 7.87 -15.08 -4.03
CA ASN A 235 6.69 -14.29 -3.66
C ASN A 235 6.31 -13.23 -4.70
N LYS A 236 7.02 -13.19 -5.84
CA LYS A 236 6.72 -12.23 -6.92
C LYS A 236 5.32 -12.46 -7.46
N GLY A 237 4.50 -11.44 -7.31
CA GLY A 237 3.12 -11.43 -7.74
C GLY A 237 2.11 -12.02 -6.75
N THR A 238 2.49 -12.08 -5.47
CA THR A 238 1.62 -12.50 -4.37
C THR A 238 1.45 -11.40 -3.33
N PRO A 239 0.37 -11.40 -2.51
CA PRO A 239 0.21 -10.48 -1.39
C PRO A 239 1.39 -10.44 -0.40
N ASP A 240 2.22 -11.47 -0.34
CA ASP A 240 3.38 -11.53 0.56
C ASP A 240 4.65 -10.89 -0.04
N SER A 241 4.55 -10.19 -1.17
CA SER A 241 5.70 -9.47 -1.74
C SER A 241 6.09 -8.24 -0.90
N VAL A 242 7.39 -7.93 -0.86
CA VAL A 242 7.90 -6.76 -0.13
C VAL A 242 7.36 -5.47 -0.71
N LEU A 243 7.23 -5.37 -2.04
CA LEU A 243 6.64 -4.23 -2.71
C LEU A 243 5.20 -3.97 -2.27
N TYR A 244 4.39 -5.04 -2.17
CA TYR A 244 3.02 -4.93 -1.70
C TYR A 244 2.95 -4.49 -0.22
N THR A 245 3.77 -5.12 0.63
CA THR A 245 3.87 -4.75 2.05
C THR A 245 4.34 -3.31 2.23
N ALA A 246 5.32 -2.86 1.45
CA ALA A 246 5.84 -1.50 1.46
C ALA A 246 4.77 -0.49 1.01
N PHE A 247 3.98 -0.83 -0.01
CA PHE A 247 2.84 -0.03 -0.43
C PHE A 247 1.79 0.11 0.67
N LEU A 248 1.37 -0.98 1.30
CA LEU A 248 0.41 -0.92 2.41
C LEU A 248 0.94 -0.08 3.57
N ARG A 249 2.22 -0.24 3.94
CA ARG A 249 2.87 0.60 4.96
C ARG A 249 2.97 2.06 4.56
N PHE A 250 3.24 2.36 3.28
CA PHE A 250 3.26 3.72 2.77
C PHE A 250 1.88 4.37 2.84
N VAL A 251 0.84 3.66 2.42
CA VAL A 251 -0.56 4.12 2.55
C VAL A 251 -0.88 4.36 4.03
N LYS A 252 -0.50 3.45 4.94
CA LYS A 252 -0.66 3.61 6.39
C LYS A 252 0.11 4.82 6.95
N LEU A 253 1.33 5.08 6.49
CA LEU A 253 2.12 6.23 6.92
C LEU A 253 1.48 7.56 6.49
N VAL A 254 1.03 7.64 5.23
CA VAL A 254 0.45 8.86 4.64
C VAL A 254 -0.99 9.11 5.11
N ARG A 255 -1.76 8.03 5.29
CA ARG A 255 -3.22 8.08 5.52
C ARG A 255 -3.63 7.60 6.91
N GLY A 256 -2.99 6.58 7.47
CA GLY A 256 -3.34 5.97 8.77
C GLY A 256 -3.27 6.93 9.95
N LYS A 257 -2.28 7.83 10.02
CA LYS A 257 -2.23 8.88 11.07
C LYS A 257 -3.40 9.88 11.00
N LYS A 258 -4.12 9.92 9.88
CA LYS A 258 -5.22 10.87 9.66
C LYS A 258 -6.59 10.25 9.87
N GLN A 259 -6.68 8.93 10.07
CA GLN A 259 -7.95 8.21 10.09
C GLN A 259 -8.03 7.29 11.31
N LYS A 260 -9.14 7.35 12.06
CA LYS A 260 -9.42 6.41 13.14
C LYS A 260 -10.12 5.20 12.53
N VAL A 261 -9.44 4.05 12.48
CA VAL A 261 -10.01 2.79 12.01
C VAL A 261 -10.18 1.87 13.21
N ILE A 262 -11.40 1.37 13.42
CA ILE A 262 -11.75 0.39 14.43
C ILE A 262 -12.20 -0.85 13.65
N ALA A 263 -11.40 -1.91 13.67
CA ALA A 263 -11.68 -3.11 12.90
C ALA A 263 -11.98 -4.27 13.84
N ASP A 264 -13.04 -5.02 13.53
CA ASP A 264 -13.33 -6.29 14.20
C ASP A 264 -12.25 -7.31 13.86
N GLU A 265 -12.01 -8.23 14.80
CA GLU A 265 -11.08 -9.32 14.65
C GLU A 265 -11.79 -10.54 14.05
N ILE A 266 -11.22 -11.09 12.99
CA ILE A 266 -11.58 -12.37 12.41
C ILE A 266 -11.27 -13.45 13.47
N PRO A 267 -12.25 -14.29 13.85
CA PRO A 267 -12.05 -15.37 14.81
C PRO A 267 -10.91 -16.31 14.42
N ASP A 268 -10.18 -16.82 15.42
CA ASP A 268 -9.01 -17.69 15.20
C ASP A 268 -9.34 -19.00 14.47
N ASP A 269 -10.58 -19.48 14.58
CA ASP A 269 -11.07 -20.69 13.92
C ASP A 269 -11.47 -20.48 12.45
N VAL A 270 -11.33 -19.25 11.91
CA VAL A 270 -11.43 -18.97 10.47
C VAL A 270 -10.02 -18.96 9.87
N GLU A 271 -9.68 -20.05 9.18
CA GLU A 271 -8.37 -20.22 8.55
C GLU A 271 -8.36 -19.75 7.09
N ALA A 272 -7.24 -19.18 6.64
CA ALA A 272 -7.07 -18.84 5.23
C ALA A 272 -6.91 -20.11 4.38
N PRO A 273 -7.49 -20.18 3.16
CA PRO A 273 -8.11 -19.09 2.41
C PRO A 273 -9.61 -18.91 2.72
N TYR A 274 -10.07 -17.65 2.69
CA TYR A 274 -11.47 -17.26 2.76
C TYR A 274 -11.72 -16.06 1.82
N ILE A 275 -12.98 -15.80 1.47
CA ILE A 275 -13.36 -14.62 0.70
C ILE A 275 -13.90 -13.56 1.65
N VAL A 276 -13.44 -12.31 1.51
CA VAL A 276 -14.00 -11.16 2.19
C VAL A 276 -14.88 -10.41 1.19
N LEU A 277 -16.18 -10.33 1.47
CA LEU A 277 -17.12 -9.54 0.70
C LEU A 277 -17.46 -8.28 1.49
N ALA A 278 -17.25 -7.11 0.91
CA ALA A 278 -17.48 -5.84 1.59
C ALA A 278 -18.25 -4.85 0.73
N ASN A 279 -19.07 -4.00 1.37
CA ASN A 279 -19.69 -2.86 0.72
C ASN A 279 -18.64 -1.81 0.29
N HIS A 280 -18.95 -1.00 -0.74
CA HIS A 280 -17.97 -0.06 -1.32
C HIS A 280 -18.43 1.39 -1.26
N GLN A 281 -17.85 2.16 -0.33
CA GLN A 281 -18.20 3.53 0.01
C GLN A 281 -17.15 4.59 -0.34
N SER A 282 -15.88 4.22 -0.28
CA SER A 282 -14.76 5.16 -0.40
C SER A 282 -13.62 4.56 -1.23
N PHE A 283 -12.90 5.45 -1.91
CA PHE A 283 -11.72 5.06 -2.68
C PHE A 283 -10.66 4.32 -1.83
N TYR A 284 -10.65 4.53 -0.51
CA TYR A 284 -9.69 3.93 0.42
C TYR A 284 -10.19 2.68 1.16
N ASP A 285 -11.35 2.12 0.79
CA ASP A 285 -11.92 0.95 1.46
C ASP A 285 -10.96 -0.24 1.54
N PHE A 286 -10.20 -0.46 0.46
CA PHE A 286 -9.17 -1.52 0.44
C PHE A 286 -8.17 -1.38 1.59
N TYR A 287 -7.77 -0.14 1.94
CA TYR A 287 -6.82 0.11 3.02
C TYR A 287 -7.44 -0.20 4.38
N TYR A 288 -8.70 0.17 4.61
CA TYR A 288 -9.37 -0.08 5.89
C TYR A 288 -9.51 -1.58 6.17
N LEU A 289 -9.79 -2.37 5.13
CA LEU A 289 -9.86 -3.83 5.25
C LEU A 289 -8.49 -4.46 5.61
N THR A 290 -7.37 -3.84 5.23
CA THR A 290 -6.03 -4.35 5.66
C THR A 290 -5.72 -4.17 7.14
N GLU A 291 -6.53 -3.41 7.90
CA GLU A 291 -6.36 -3.24 9.34
C GLU A 291 -7.01 -4.38 10.16
N MET A 292 -7.77 -5.27 9.52
CA MET A 292 -8.23 -6.51 10.15
C MET A 292 -7.05 -7.47 10.42
N ASN A 293 -7.19 -8.37 11.39
CA ASN A 293 -6.19 -9.37 11.81
C ASN A 293 -6.02 -10.54 10.81
N HIS A 294 -5.90 -10.27 9.51
CA HIS A 294 -5.72 -11.33 8.52
C HIS A 294 -4.44 -12.14 8.77
N LYS A 295 -4.56 -13.48 8.80
CA LYS A 295 -3.42 -14.40 8.97
C LYS A 295 -2.36 -14.27 7.86
N ARG A 296 -2.77 -13.80 6.68
CA ARG A 296 -1.91 -13.47 5.54
C ARG A 296 -2.41 -12.20 4.86
N ASN A 297 -1.53 -11.48 4.18
CA ASN A 297 -1.92 -10.31 3.41
C ASN A 297 -3.03 -10.70 2.40
N PRO A 298 -4.15 -9.96 2.35
CA PRO A 298 -5.23 -10.28 1.42
C PRO A 298 -4.89 -9.88 -0.02
N ALA A 299 -5.42 -10.64 -0.97
CA ALA A 299 -5.48 -10.23 -2.37
C ALA A 299 -6.73 -9.35 -2.61
N PHE A 300 -6.65 -8.33 -3.45
CA PHE A 300 -7.76 -7.44 -3.76
C PHE A 300 -8.15 -7.53 -5.23
N VAL A 301 -9.45 -7.68 -5.49
CA VAL A 301 -9.99 -7.50 -6.84
C VAL A 301 -10.13 -6.01 -7.13
N VAL A 302 -9.46 -5.53 -8.19
CA VAL A 302 -9.37 -4.10 -8.52
C VAL A 302 -9.66 -3.85 -10.00
N ASN A 303 -10.15 -2.65 -10.34
CA ASN A 303 -10.34 -2.27 -11.74
C ASN A 303 -9.02 -2.37 -12.51
N ARG A 304 -9.04 -3.10 -13.63
CA ARG A 304 -7.90 -3.33 -14.53
C ARG A 304 -7.22 -2.03 -14.96
N TYR A 305 -7.98 -0.96 -15.13
CA TYR A 305 -7.46 0.37 -15.46
C TYR A 305 -6.30 0.82 -14.56
N TYR A 306 -6.41 0.58 -13.24
CA TYR A 306 -5.38 1.02 -12.29
C TYR A 306 -4.06 0.28 -12.45
N LEU A 307 -4.08 -0.95 -12.98
CA LEU A 307 -2.89 -1.76 -13.22
C LEU A 307 -2.14 -1.39 -14.52
N GLY A 308 -2.82 -0.70 -15.45
CA GLY A 308 -2.23 -0.23 -16.70
C GLY A 308 -1.31 0.99 -16.57
N LYS A 309 -1.33 1.69 -15.43
CA LYS A 309 -0.51 2.91 -15.22
C LYS A 309 1.00 2.59 -15.26
N PRO A 310 1.85 3.38 -15.94
CA PRO A 310 3.25 3.02 -16.22
C PRO A 310 4.09 2.57 -15.01
N ILE A 311 3.90 3.23 -13.87
CA ILE A 311 4.60 2.93 -12.60
C ILE A 311 4.16 1.55 -12.07
N VAL A 312 2.87 1.28 -12.06
CA VAL A 312 2.28 0.00 -11.62
C VAL A 312 2.65 -1.08 -12.63
N ARG A 313 2.57 -0.78 -13.93
CA ARG A 313 2.90 -1.70 -15.02
C ARG A 313 4.34 -2.23 -14.94
N ASN A 314 5.34 -1.40 -14.74
CA ASN A 314 6.74 -1.84 -14.86
C ASN A 314 7.24 -2.62 -13.63
N HIS A 315 6.68 -2.40 -12.46
CA HIS A 315 7.11 -3.05 -11.21
C HIS A 315 6.07 -4.04 -10.67
N TRP A 316 4.81 -3.90 -11.07
CA TRP A 316 3.65 -4.62 -10.54
C TRP A 316 2.79 -5.23 -11.69
N LYS A 317 3.36 -5.52 -12.88
CA LYS A 317 2.64 -6.24 -13.95
C LYS A 317 2.13 -7.64 -13.55
N ASN A 318 2.65 -8.17 -12.44
CA ASN A 318 2.17 -9.38 -11.77
C ASN A 318 1.56 -9.08 -10.38
N ALA A 319 1.23 -7.81 -10.11
CA ALA A 319 0.97 -7.16 -8.82
C ALA A 319 0.62 -8.13 -7.69
N GLY A 320 1.57 -8.31 -6.79
CA GLY A 320 1.42 -8.33 -5.33
C GLY A 320 0.09 -8.72 -4.68
N GLY A 321 -0.74 -9.60 -5.23
CA GLY A 321 -2.10 -9.80 -4.72
C GLY A 321 -3.18 -8.88 -5.30
N LEU A 322 -2.96 -8.14 -6.40
CA LEU A 322 -4.04 -7.41 -7.08
C LEU A 322 -4.57 -8.24 -8.26
N ILE A 323 -5.89 -8.48 -8.28
CA ILE A 323 -6.57 -9.25 -9.31
C ILE A 323 -7.34 -8.28 -10.21
N PRO A 324 -6.99 -8.14 -11.50
CA PRO A 324 -7.70 -7.24 -12.41
C PRO A 324 -9.14 -7.69 -12.64
N LYS A 325 -10.07 -6.73 -12.65
CA LYS A 325 -11.47 -6.91 -13.04
C LYS A 325 -11.88 -5.86 -14.06
N ARG A 326 -12.57 -6.30 -15.11
CA ARG A 326 -13.36 -5.43 -15.99
C ARG A 326 -14.72 -5.21 -15.33
N LEU A 327 -15.08 -3.95 -15.08
CA LEU A 327 -16.32 -3.61 -14.39
C LEU A 327 -17.52 -3.97 -15.28
N PHE A 328 -18.56 -4.54 -14.68
CA PHE A 328 -19.83 -4.86 -15.35
C PHE A 328 -19.71 -5.76 -16.59
N ASN A 329 -18.62 -6.54 -16.71
CA ASN A 329 -18.37 -7.46 -17.82
C ASN A 329 -17.98 -8.83 -17.28
N ALA A 330 -18.35 -9.89 -18.01
CA ALA A 330 -17.86 -11.24 -17.74
C ALA A 330 -16.33 -11.28 -17.96
N ASP A 331 -15.59 -11.62 -16.90
CA ASP A 331 -14.13 -11.67 -16.95
C ASP A 331 -13.57 -12.97 -16.36
N LEU A 332 -13.44 -13.99 -17.22
CA LEU A 332 -12.84 -15.28 -16.85
C LEU A 332 -11.40 -15.16 -16.36
N SER A 333 -10.69 -14.07 -16.70
CA SER A 333 -9.33 -13.84 -16.19
C SER A 333 -9.35 -13.45 -14.70
N THR A 334 -10.35 -12.68 -14.26
CA THR A 334 -10.58 -12.34 -12.85
C THR A 334 -10.90 -13.59 -12.04
N VAL A 335 -11.82 -14.42 -12.51
CA VAL A 335 -12.19 -15.68 -11.85
C VAL A 335 -10.98 -16.60 -11.69
N ARG A 336 -10.17 -16.76 -12.75
CA ARG A 336 -8.91 -17.52 -12.69
C ARG A 336 -7.92 -16.92 -11.68
N GLY A 337 -7.84 -15.59 -11.59
CA GLY A 337 -7.02 -14.88 -10.60
C GLY A 337 -7.47 -15.14 -9.17
N ILE A 338 -8.78 -15.12 -8.89
CA ILE A 338 -9.36 -15.45 -7.58
C ILE A 338 -9.03 -16.90 -7.22
N ILE A 339 -9.32 -17.86 -8.11
CA ILE A 339 -9.02 -19.29 -7.89
C ILE A 339 -7.54 -19.50 -7.61
N ARG A 340 -6.65 -18.80 -8.35
CA ARG A 340 -5.21 -18.88 -8.13
C ARG A 340 -4.82 -18.37 -6.73
N ALA A 341 -5.33 -17.21 -6.30
CA ALA A 341 -5.04 -16.67 -4.97
C ALA A 341 -5.53 -17.59 -3.84
N VAL A 342 -6.74 -18.13 -3.99
CA VAL A 342 -7.32 -19.12 -3.06
C VAL A 342 -6.46 -20.38 -3.00
N ARG A 343 -6.06 -20.96 -4.14
CA ARG A 343 -5.17 -22.14 -4.19
C ARG A 343 -3.81 -21.90 -3.55
N MET A 344 -3.33 -20.65 -3.57
CA MET A 344 -2.09 -20.24 -2.90
C MET A 344 -2.28 -19.97 -1.40
N GLY A 345 -3.51 -20.14 -0.88
CA GLY A 345 -3.86 -20.00 0.53
C GLY A 345 -3.98 -18.55 1.00
N TYR A 346 -4.37 -17.62 0.13
CA TYR A 346 -4.55 -16.21 0.48
C TYR A 346 -6.03 -15.87 0.69
N PRO A 347 -6.35 -14.97 1.65
CA PRO A 347 -7.64 -14.29 1.66
C PRO A 347 -7.82 -13.48 0.38
N VAL A 348 -9.06 -13.39 -0.12
CA VAL A 348 -9.38 -12.56 -1.29
C VAL A 348 -10.52 -11.61 -0.97
N VAL A 349 -10.28 -10.32 -1.13
CA VAL A 349 -11.26 -9.24 -0.92
C VAL A 349 -11.93 -8.88 -2.24
N VAL A 350 -13.26 -8.85 -2.22
CA VAL A 350 -14.11 -8.50 -3.35
C VAL A 350 -15.18 -7.50 -2.90
N PHE A 351 -15.35 -6.45 -3.69
CA PHE A 351 -16.48 -5.53 -3.56
C PHE A 351 -17.56 -5.94 -4.57
N PRO A 352 -18.62 -6.67 -4.16
CA PRO A 352 -19.58 -7.26 -5.09
C PRO A 352 -20.40 -6.22 -5.86
N GLU A 353 -20.57 -5.01 -5.31
CA GLU A 353 -21.20 -3.86 -5.98
C GLU A 353 -20.48 -3.43 -7.27
N GLY A 354 -19.19 -3.74 -7.43
CA GLY A 354 -18.39 -3.42 -8.62
C GLY A 354 -18.08 -1.93 -8.85
N ARG A 355 -18.72 -1.02 -8.11
CA ARG A 355 -18.45 0.43 -8.14
C ARG A 355 -18.65 1.05 -6.76
N LEU A 356 -18.10 2.25 -6.57
CA LEU A 356 -18.32 3.06 -5.37
C LEU A 356 -19.77 3.55 -5.30
N SER A 357 -20.36 3.51 -4.10
CA SER A 357 -21.60 4.20 -3.76
C SER A 357 -21.51 5.70 -4.09
N PRO A 358 -22.44 6.22 -4.92
CA PRO A 358 -22.45 7.63 -5.27
C PRO A 358 -22.99 8.52 -4.15
N ASP A 359 -24.13 8.16 -3.58
CA ASP A 359 -24.97 8.92 -2.65
C ASP A 359 -24.79 8.51 -1.17
N GLY A 360 -24.08 7.40 -0.93
CA GLY A 360 -23.87 6.87 0.41
C GLY A 360 -24.84 5.75 0.78
N THR A 361 -25.58 5.20 -0.18
CA THR A 361 -26.36 3.97 0.00
C THR A 361 -25.78 2.81 -0.82
N SER A 362 -26.13 1.57 -0.48
CA SER A 362 -25.70 0.38 -1.21
C SER A 362 -26.09 0.43 -2.69
N ASN A 363 -25.14 0.14 -3.58
CA ASN A 363 -25.50 -0.24 -4.95
C ASN A 363 -26.07 -1.66 -4.98
N PRO A 364 -26.89 -2.00 -5.99
CA PRO A 364 -27.25 -3.39 -6.27
C PRO A 364 -26.00 -4.24 -6.51
N ILE A 365 -26.01 -5.46 -5.99
CA ILE A 365 -24.99 -6.46 -6.31
C ILE A 365 -25.37 -7.12 -7.64
N LEU A 366 -24.40 -7.18 -8.58
CA LEU A 366 -24.62 -7.88 -9.85
C LEU A 366 -24.71 -9.39 -9.61
N GLU A 367 -25.68 -10.02 -10.27
CA GLU A 367 -25.96 -11.45 -10.16
C GLU A 367 -24.78 -12.32 -10.64
N GLY A 368 -24.66 -13.52 -10.06
CA GLY A 368 -23.67 -14.53 -10.46
C GLY A 368 -22.42 -14.61 -9.56
N GLY A 369 -22.37 -13.81 -8.49
CA GLY A 369 -21.36 -13.94 -7.43
C GLY A 369 -21.52 -15.24 -6.65
N ALA A 370 -22.73 -15.53 -6.17
CA ALA A 370 -23.05 -16.73 -5.37
C ALA A 370 -22.57 -18.05 -5.99
N ALA A 371 -22.78 -18.23 -7.30
CA ALA A 371 -22.36 -19.45 -8.00
C ALA A 371 -20.85 -19.69 -7.89
N LEU A 372 -20.04 -18.61 -7.96
CA LEU A 372 -18.59 -18.70 -7.76
C LEU A 372 -18.26 -19.03 -6.31
N TRP A 373 -18.89 -18.36 -5.34
CA TRP A 373 -18.64 -18.57 -3.91
C TRP A 373 -18.96 -19.99 -3.47
N ARG A 374 -20.11 -20.52 -3.89
CA ARG A 374 -20.51 -21.91 -3.67
C ARG A 374 -19.54 -22.89 -4.32
N LYS A 375 -19.07 -22.62 -5.54
CA LYS A 375 -18.11 -23.51 -6.23
C LYS A 375 -16.74 -23.55 -5.55
N LEU A 376 -16.32 -22.46 -4.91
CA LEU A 376 -15.04 -22.41 -4.19
C LEU A 376 -15.04 -23.23 -2.89
N GLN A 377 -16.20 -23.40 -2.23
CA GLN A 377 -16.35 -24.17 -0.98
C GLN A 377 -15.37 -23.72 0.13
N ILE A 378 -15.22 -22.41 0.33
CA ILE A 378 -14.41 -21.79 1.38
C ILE A 378 -15.24 -20.78 2.16
N ASP A 379 -14.83 -20.44 3.39
CA ASP A 379 -15.56 -19.51 4.24
C ASP A 379 -15.71 -18.12 3.59
N LEU A 380 -16.88 -17.50 3.79
CA LEU A 380 -17.16 -16.11 3.39
C LEU A 380 -17.23 -15.24 4.64
N VAL A 381 -16.45 -14.17 4.67
CA VAL A 381 -16.47 -13.14 5.71
C VAL A 381 -17.15 -11.91 5.12
N LEU A 382 -18.39 -11.66 5.52
CA LEU A 382 -19.18 -10.51 5.09
C LEU A 382 -18.85 -9.33 6.00
N VAL A 383 -18.28 -8.27 5.44
CA VAL A 383 -17.75 -7.12 6.18
C VAL A 383 -18.50 -5.86 5.79
N ARG A 384 -19.04 -5.16 6.79
CA ARG A 384 -19.67 -3.86 6.61
C ARG A 384 -18.73 -2.76 7.07
N LEU A 385 -18.30 -1.94 6.13
CA LEU A 385 -17.65 -0.67 6.39
C LEU A 385 -18.72 0.34 6.83
N GLU A 386 -18.44 1.13 7.85
CA GLU A 386 -19.26 2.26 8.31
C GLU A 386 -18.39 3.50 8.45
N GLY A 387 -18.90 4.67 8.06
CA GLY A 387 -18.19 5.95 8.17
C GLY A 387 -17.12 6.22 7.10
N ALA A 388 -16.83 5.23 6.24
CA ALA A 388 -15.87 5.37 5.16
C ALA A 388 -16.32 6.36 4.08
N TYR A 389 -17.64 6.41 3.78
CA TYR A 389 -18.23 7.34 2.81
C TYR A 389 -17.85 8.80 3.12
N PHE A 390 -17.94 9.20 4.39
CA PHE A 390 -17.65 10.57 4.80
C PHE A 390 -16.18 10.96 4.66
N SER A 391 -15.26 9.99 4.57
CA SER A 391 -13.84 10.27 4.38
C SER A 391 -13.55 10.76 2.96
N LYS A 392 -14.06 10.04 1.96
CA LYS A 392 -13.73 10.29 0.55
C LYS A 392 -14.87 9.77 -0.35
N PRO A 393 -16.02 10.46 -0.37
CA PRO A 393 -17.14 10.08 -1.21
C PRO A 393 -16.80 10.36 -2.68
N LYS A 394 -17.53 9.70 -3.58
CA LYS A 394 -17.28 9.70 -5.02
C LYS A 394 -17.22 11.11 -5.64
N TRP A 395 -18.06 12.03 -5.16
CA TRP A 395 -18.22 13.39 -5.70
C TRP A 395 -17.22 14.41 -5.16
N ARG A 396 -16.46 14.10 -4.10
CA ARG A 396 -15.54 15.06 -3.46
C ARG A 396 -14.09 14.79 -3.82
N ARG A 397 -13.35 15.82 -4.25
CA ARG A 397 -11.89 15.71 -4.52
C ARG A 397 -11.04 15.65 -3.25
N ARG A 398 -11.45 16.34 -2.17
CA ARG A 398 -10.70 16.39 -0.91
C ARG A 398 -10.99 15.18 0.00
N PHE A 399 -9.96 14.71 0.69
CA PHE A 399 -10.05 13.68 1.73
C PHE A 399 -10.30 14.31 3.09
N TYR A 400 -11.24 13.75 3.86
CA TYR A 400 -11.55 14.15 5.23
C TYR A 400 -11.35 13.01 6.23
N ARG A 401 -11.12 13.43 7.47
CA ARG A 401 -11.03 12.51 8.60
C ARG A 401 -12.42 12.01 8.96
N SER A 402 -12.53 10.72 9.17
CA SER A 402 -13.69 10.12 9.83
C SER A 402 -13.30 9.00 10.79
N THR A 403 -14.27 8.57 11.59
CA THR A 403 -14.18 7.29 12.29
C THR A 403 -14.70 6.23 11.33
N ILE A 404 -13.89 5.20 11.08
CA ILE A 404 -14.25 4.08 10.22
C ILE A 404 -14.35 2.85 11.08
N ARG A 405 -15.47 2.16 10.97
CA ARG A 405 -15.69 0.86 11.60
C ARG A 405 -15.69 -0.21 10.52
N VAL A 406 -14.85 -1.21 10.69
CA VAL A 406 -14.78 -2.38 9.81
C VAL A 406 -15.42 -3.52 10.59
N LYS A 407 -16.72 -3.74 10.38
CA LYS A 407 -17.50 -4.70 11.16
C LYS A 407 -17.65 -6.02 10.42
N ILE A 408 -17.42 -7.14 11.10
CA ILE A 408 -17.77 -8.44 10.56
C ILE A 408 -19.27 -8.64 10.79
N ALA A 409 -20.06 -8.48 9.72
CA ALA A 409 -21.51 -8.57 9.79
C ALA A 409 -21.98 -10.03 9.88
N ARG A 410 -21.31 -10.94 9.15
CA ARG A 410 -21.59 -12.38 9.19
C ARG A 410 -20.39 -13.18 8.68
N ILE A 411 -20.21 -14.38 9.20
CA ILE A 411 -19.29 -15.38 8.65
C ILE A 411 -20.13 -16.56 8.19
N ILE A 412 -20.08 -16.90 6.90
CA ILE A 412 -20.75 -18.06 6.33
C ILE A 412 -19.69 -19.15 6.18
N ARG A 413 -19.84 -20.25 6.92
CA ARG A 413 -18.87 -21.35 6.87
C ARG A 413 -19.04 -22.16 5.59
N ARG A 414 -17.96 -22.79 5.14
CA ARG A 414 -17.98 -23.65 3.94
C ARG A 414 -19.02 -24.78 4.01
N GLU A 415 -19.31 -25.30 5.21
CA GLU A 415 -20.33 -26.32 5.44
C GLU A 415 -21.74 -25.74 5.23
N GLU A 416 -21.97 -24.49 5.63
CA GLU A 416 -23.24 -23.78 5.50
C GLU A 416 -23.53 -23.39 4.04
N LEU A 417 -22.50 -23.11 3.24
CA LEU A 417 -22.65 -22.72 1.83
C LEU A 417 -23.41 -23.74 0.96
N LYS A 418 -23.41 -25.02 1.36
CA LYS A 418 -24.13 -26.08 0.64
C LYS A 418 -25.64 -25.99 0.81
N ASN A 419 -26.11 -25.31 1.86
CA ASN A 419 -27.52 -25.21 2.22
C ASN A 419 -28.24 -24.07 1.49
N TYR A 420 -27.49 -23.21 0.79
CA TYR A 420 -28.05 -22.10 0.03
C TYR A 420 -28.11 -22.43 -1.47
N THR A 421 -29.20 -22.03 -2.11
CA THR A 421 -29.25 -21.80 -3.55
C THR A 421 -28.45 -20.54 -3.93
N ASP A 422 -28.17 -20.35 -5.24
CA ASP A 422 -27.46 -19.15 -5.70
C ASP A 422 -28.25 -17.87 -5.38
N ALA A 423 -29.57 -17.89 -5.59
CA ALA A 423 -30.45 -16.76 -5.34
C ALA A 423 -30.56 -16.41 -3.84
N GLU A 424 -30.71 -17.42 -2.97
CA GLU A 424 -30.75 -17.19 -1.52
C GLU A 424 -29.43 -16.63 -0.99
N LEU A 425 -28.30 -17.11 -1.50
CA LEU A 425 -26.99 -16.63 -1.08
C LEU A 425 -26.75 -15.19 -1.56
N ASP A 426 -27.08 -14.86 -2.82
CA ASP A 426 -26.95 -13.50 -3.32
C ASP A 426 -27.85 -12.53 -2.52
N ALA A 427 -29.10 -12.91 -2.23
CA ALA A 427 -30.02 -12.10 -1.41
C ALA A 427 -29.50 -11.92 0.03
N LEU A 428 -28.96 -12.98 0.64
CA LEU A 428 -28.35 -12.90 1.96
C LEU A 428 -27.14 -11.95 1.99
N ILE A 429 -26.27 -12.04 0.98
CA ILE A 429 -25.09 -11.17 0.86
C ILE A 429 -25.54 -9.72 0.67
N GLU A 430 -26.52 -9.47 -0.20
CA GLU A 430 -27.06 -8.13 -0.46
C GLU A 430 -27.65 -7.51 0.80
N GLU A 431 -28.49 -8.25 1.54
CA GLU A 431 -29.08 -7.78 2.79
C GLU A 431 -28.03 -7.56 3.88
N THR A 432 -27.06 -8.47 4.02
CA THR A 432 -26.02 -8.38 5.05
C THR A 432 -25.09 -7.19 4.83
N LEU A 433 -24.75 -6.90 3.57
CA LEU A 433 -23.86 -5.79 3.19
C LEU A 433 -24.61 -4.46 2.99
N ARG A 434 -25.94 -4.48 3.10
CA ARG A 434 -26.78 -3.29 2.97
C ARG A 434 -26.37 -2.21 3.98
N PHE A 435 -26.24 -0.98 3.51
CA PHE A 435 -25.88 0.16 4.33
C PHE A 435 -26.49 1.46 3.81
N ASN A 436 -26.63 2.42 4.73
CA ASN A 436 -26.89 3.82 4.46
C ASN A 436 -25.96 4.65 5.36
N ALA A 437 -25.12 5.47 4.75
CA ALA A 437 -24.14 6.29 5.46
C ALA A 437 -24.80 7.26 6.44
N SER A 438 -26.00 7.76 6.13
CA SER A 438 -26.75 8.73 6.95
C SER A 438 -27.32 8.14 8.25
N ASP A 439 -27.33 6.81 8.39
CA ASP A 439 -27.76 6.10 9.60
C ASP A 439 -26.62 5.95 10.63
N CYS A 440 -25.39 6.37 10.27
CA CYS A 440 -24.24 6.29 11.16
C CYS A 440 -24.35 7.32 12.30
N PRO A 441 -24.42 6.90 13.58
CA PRO A 441 -24.72 7.79 14.72
C PRO A 441 -23.56 8.72 15.12
N GLU A 442 -22.32 8.46 14.68
CA GLU A 442 -21.13 9.25 15.01
C GLU A 442 -20.70 10.19 13.87
N ASN A 443 -21.60 10.53 12.97
CA ASN A 443 -21.30 11.26 11.74
C ASN A 443 -21.05 12.78 11.94
N ARG A 444 -20.40 13.20 13.03
CA ARG A 444 -20.12 14.61 13.30
C ARG A 444 -18.75 15.05 12.78
N TYR A 445 -18.78 15.99 11.84
CA TYR A 445 -17.66 16.39 11.00
C TYR A 445 -17.57 17.92 10.89
N CYS A 446 -16.71 18.52 11.70
CA CYS A 446 -16.47 19.97 11.76
C CYS A 446 -15.62 20.52 10.60
N GLN A 447 -15.28 19.70 9.60
CA GLN A 447 -14.51 20.13 8.44
C GLN A 447 -15.28 21.20 7.65
N LYS A 448 -14.55 22.17 7.10
CA LYS A 448 -15.07 23.14 6.13
C LYS A 448 -15.18 22.48 4.74
N ASP A 449 -15.88 23.14 3.83
CA ASP A 449 -15.94 22.77 2.41
C ASP A 449 -16.52 21.37 2.17
N LYS A 450 -17.54 20.98 2.95
CA LYS A 450 -18.13 19.63 2.89
C LYS A 450 -18.98 19.38 1.67
N ALA A 451 -19.66 20.41 1.16
CA ALA A 451 -20.54 20.29 0.00
C ALA A 451 -19.76 20.38 -1.33
N GLU A 452 -18.48 20.72 -1.32
CA GLU A 452 -17.71 20.91 -2.55
C GLU A 452 -17.70 19.66 -3.44
N GLY A 453 -18.22 19.85 -4.66
CA GLY A 453 -18.36 18.80 -5.68
C GLY A 453 -19.69 18.07 -5.65
N LEU A 454 -20.52 18.26 -4.61
CA LEU A 454 -21.81 17.58 -4.45
C LEU A 454 -22.80 17.90 -5.57
N HIS A 455 -22.73 19.10 -6.15
CA HIS A 455 -23.52 19.48 -7.33
C HIS A 455 -23.27 18.59 -8.57
N ASN A 456 -22.12 17.91 -8.65
CA ASN A 456 -21.85 16.96 -9.73
C ASN A 456 -22.63 15.65 -9.57
N LEU A 457 -23.14 15.36 -8.38
CA LEU A 457 -24.03 14.23 -8.12
C LEU A 457 -25.49 14.69 -8.07
N LEU A 458 -25.76 15.74 -7.29
CA LEU A 458 -27.10 16.29 -7.06
C LEU A 458 -27.38 17.36 -8.11
N TYR A 459 -27.42 16.98 -9.38
CA TYR A 459 -27.39 17.90 -10.52
C TYR A 459 -28.75 18.53 -10.87
N ARG A 460 -29.85 18.13 -10.22
CA ARG A 460 -31.19 18.67 -10.46
C ARG A 460 -31.74 19.26 -9.17
N CYS A 461 -32.28 20.48 -9.24
CA CYS A 461 -32.89 21.12 -8.07
C CYS A 461 -34.25 20.46 -7.73
N PRO A 462 -34.50 20.04 -6.48
CA PRO A 462 -35.77 19.42 -6.09
C PRO A 462 -36.89 20.45 -5.90
N THR A 463 -36.57 21.74 -5.67
CA THR A 463 -37.57 22.81 -5.53
C THR A 463 -38.17 23.21 -6.87
N CYS A 464 -37.34 23.54 -7.86
CA CYS A 464 -37.81 24.06 -9.16
C CYS A 464 -37.70 23.06 -10.31
N GLY A 465 -37.08 21.90 -10.10
CA GLY A 465 -36.86 20.89 -11.15
C GLY A 465 -35.72 21.22 -12.13
N GLY A 466 -35.07 22.38 -12.00
CA GLY A 466 -34.05 22.85 -12.95
C GLY A 466 -32.82 21.94 -13.04
N LEU A 467 -32.51 21.48 -14.26
CA LEU A 467 -31.36 20.64 -14.58
C LEU A 467 -30.05 21.44 -14.62
N TYR A 468 -29.00 20.88 -14.01
CA TYR A 468 -27.64 21.43 -13.94
C TYR A 468 -27.55 22.83 -13.33
N THR A 469 -28.56 23.21 -12.53
CA THR A 469 -28.66 24.52 -11.87
C THR A 469 -28.02 24.53 -10.48
N THR A 470 -27.73 23.36 -9.93
CA THR A 470 -27.13 23.22 -8.61
C THR A 470 -25.65 23.58 -8.65
N GLN A 471 -25.18 24.32 -7.65
CA GLN A 471 -23.79 24.70 -7.47
C GLN A 471 -23.42 24.52 -5.99
N SER A 472 -22.19 24.10 -5.72
CA SER A 472 -21.72 23.92 -4.34
C SER A 472 -20.54 24.83 -4.04
N LYS A 473 -20.55 25.51 -2.89
CA LYS A 473 -19.41 26.26 -2.37
C LYS A 473 -19.36 26.16 -0.85
N GLY A 474 -18.20 25.82 -0.30
CA GLY A 474 -18.08 25.60 1.14
C GLY A 474 -18.98 24.45 1.60
N ASN A 475 -19.87 24.72 2.56
CA ASN A 475 -20.84 23.75 3.07
C ASN A 475 -22.23 23.87 2.43
N VAL A 476 -22.42 24.79 1.49
CA VAL A 476 -23.74 25.10 0.92
C VAL A 476 -23.85 24.58 -0.51
N LEU A 477 -24.98 23.95 -0.80
CA LEU A 477 -25.45 23.67 -2.16
C LEU A 477 -26.59 24.65 -2.47
N CYS A 478 -26.48 25.41 -3.55
CA CYS A 478 -27.50 26.37 -3.97
C CYS A 478 -27.97 26.11 -5.40
N CYS A 479 -29.18 26.54 -5.73
CA CYS A 479 -29.71 26.52 -7.08
C CYS A 479 -29.59 27.91 -7.73
N SER A 480 -28.93 27.99 -8.89
CA SER A 480 -28.78 29.24 -9.64
C SER A 480 -30.06 29.72 -10.33
N ALA A 481 -31.10 28.89 -10.41
CA ALA A 481 -32.36 29.24 -11.07
C ALA A 481 -33.43 29.77 -10.11
N CYS A 482 -33.63 29.11 -8.96
CA CYS A 482 -34.66 29.53 -7.97
C CYS A 482 -34.08 30.10 -6.67
N GLY A 483 -32.76 30.07 -6.48
CA GLY A 483 -32.11 30.57 -5.27
C GLY A 483 -32.24 29.66 -4.04
N ALA A 484 -32.87 28.48 -4.15
CA ALA A 484 -32.95 27.51 -3.04
C ALA A 484 -31.55 27.16 -2.51
N THR A 485 -31.41 27.08 -1.19
CA THR A 485 -30.14 26.78 -0.50
C THR A 485 -30.29 25.60 0.44
N TYR A 486 -29.25 24.76 0.47
CA TYR A 486 -29.16 23.56 1.29
C TYR A 486 -27.79 23.56 1.97
N GLU A 487 -27.74 23.90 3.25
CA GLU A 487 -26.49 23.88 4.01
C GLU A 487 -26.27 22.52 4.63
N LEU A 488 -25.08 21.94 4.41
CA LEU A 488 -24.67 20.65 4.95
C LEU A 488 -24.01 20.84 6.32
N GLY A 489 -24.75 20.46 7.37
CA GLY A 489 -24.36 20.55 8.76
C GLY A 489 -23.20 19.62 9.15
N GLU A 490 -22.79 19.69 10.41
CA GLU A 490 -21.70 18.84 10.94
C GLU A 490 -22.06 17.36 10.90
N ASP A 491 -23.32 17.01 11.07
CA ASP A 491 -23.87 15.66 10.97
C ASP A 491 -24.06 15.17 9.53
N TYR A 492 -23.53 15.89 8.52
CA TYR A 492 -23.73 15.60 7.10
C TYR A 492 -25.22 15.53 6.70
N ARG A 493 -26.08 16.24 7.42
CA ARG A 493 -27.48 16.45 7.06
C ARG A 493 -27.69 17.87 6.55
N PHE A 494 -28.63 18.02 5.63
CA PHE A 494 -29.04 19.34 5.18
C PHE A 494 -29.91 20.00 6.24
N THR A 495 -29.80 21.32 6.36
CA THR A 495 -30.65 22.14 7.24
C THR A 495 -32.07 22.34 6.71
N ALA A 496 -32.38 21.84 5.50
CA ALA A 496 -33.69 21.96 4.88
C ALA A 496 -34.75 21.07 5.57
N PRO A 497 -36.02 21.52 5.65
CA PRO A 497 -37.07 20.79 6.36
C PRO A 497 -37.44 19.45 5.71
N ASP A 498 -37.52 19.41 4.37
CA ASP A 498 -38.10 18.27 3.63
C ASP A 498 -37.05 17.26 3.12
N LEU A 499 -35.81 17.71 2.93
CA LEU A 499 -34.70 16.89 2.42
C LEU A 499 -33.53 17.01 3.38
N LYS A 500 -33.38 16.02 4.26
CA LYS A 500 -32.39 16.04 5.34
C LYS A 500 -31.09 15.35 4.96
N THR A 501 -31.10 14.43 4.01
CA THR A 501 -29.90 13.63 3.69
C THR A 501 -29.52 13.67 2.21
N ILE A 502 -28.26 13.35 1.90
CA ILE A 502 -27.79 13.22 0.51
C ILE A 502 -28.56 12.11 -0.22
N PRO A 503 -28.79 10.91 0.36
CA PRO A 503 -29.66 9.90 -0.25
C PRO A 503 -31.08 10.37 -0.54
N GLU A 504 -31.73 11.09 0.38
CA GLU A 504 -33.08 11.64 0.14
C GLU A 504 -33.10 12.62 -1.03
N PHE A 505 -32.10 13.52 -1.10
CA PHE A 505 -31.97 14.44 -2.23
C PHE A 505 -31.73 13.67 -3.53
N TYR A 506 -30.83 12.69 -3.53
CA TYR A 506 -30.53 11.87 -4.70
C TYR A 506 -31.77 11.07 -5.16
N ALA A 507 -32.57 10.56 -4.23
CA ALA A 507 -33.84 9.91 -4.52
C ALA A 507 -34.85 10.88 -5.17
N ALA A 508 -34.95 12.12 -4.69
CA ALA A 508 -35.79 13.14 -5.32
C ALA A 508 -35.35 13.47 -6.76
N VAL A 509 -34.03 13.48 -7.03
CA VAL A 509 -33.49 13.59 -8.39
C VAL A 509 -33.90 12.38 -9.23
N ALA A 510 -33.75 11.16 -8.69
CA ALA A 510 -34.14 9.93 -9.38
C ALA A 510 -35.64 9.87 -9.71
N ASP A 511 -36.52 10.32 -8.80
CA ASP A 511 -37.96 10.38 -9.03
C ASP A 511 -38.34 11.42 -10.10
N ALA A 512 -37.61 12.53 -10.19
CA ALA A 512 -37.77 13.48 -11.28
C ALA A 512 -37.31 12.89 -12.63
N GLU A 513 -36.16 12.23 -12.68
CA GLU A 513 -35.70 11.56 -13.91
C GLU A 513 -36.63 10.42 -14.33
N LYS A 514 -37.20 9.67 -13.38
CA LYS A 514 -38.16 8.60 -13.67
C LYS A 514 -39.43 9.13 -14.32
N ARG A 515 -39.90 10.32 -13.92
CA ARG A 515 -41.04 11.00 -14.56
C ARG A 515 -40.71 11.40 -15.99
N GLU A 516 -39.55 12.00 -16.22
CA GLU A 516 -39.09 12.36 -17.58
C GLU A 516 -38.86 11.12 -18.46
N LEU A 517 -38.36 10.03 -17.88
CA LEU A 517 -38.27 8.73 -18.54
C LEU A 517 -39.64 8.13 -18.87
N ALA A 518 -40.73 8.52 -18.23
CA ALA A 518 -42.07 8.03 -18.58
C ALA A 518 -42.61 8.72 -19.85
N GLU A 519 -42.18 9.96 -20.11
CA GLU A 519 -42.56 10.76 -21.28
C GLU A 519 -41.96 10.18 -22.59
N LYS A 520 -42.55 10.50 -23.75
CA LYS A 520 -42.08 10.04 -25.08
C LYS A 520 -41.95 11.24 -26.04
N PRO A 521 -40.84 11.34 -26.82
CA PRO A 521 -39.63 10.51 -26.83
C PRO A 521 -38.52 10.99 -25.85
N PHE A 522 -37.87 10.05 -25.14
CA PHE A 522 -36.71 10.34 -24.27
C PHE A 522 -35.39 10.07 -24.99
N CYS A 523 -34.46 11.03 -24.96
CA CYS A 523 -33.12 10.90 -25.52
C CYS A 523 -32.12 11.77 -24.75
N LEU A 524 -30.94 11.23 -24.42
CA LEU A 524 -29.78 12.00 -23.97
C LEU A 524 -28.72 12.01 -25.07
N GLU A 525 -28.19 13.18 -25.40
CA GLU A 525 -27.16 13.36 -26.42
C GLU A 525 -26.08 14.30 -25.90
N THR A 526 -24.81 13.93 -26.11
CA THR A 526 -23.70 14.82 -25.75
C THR A 526 -22.44 14.55 -26.56
N LYS A 527 -21.74 15.64 -26.92
CA LYS A 527 -20.41 15.58 -27.50
C LYS A 527 -19.39 15.25 -26.41
N VAL A 528 -18.47 14.35 -26.72
CA VAL A 528 -17.50 13.80 -25.78
C VAL A 528 -16.10 13.79 -26.37
N LYS A 529 -15.12 14.15 -25.53
CA LYS A 529 -13.73 13.76 -25.76
C LYS A 529 -13.57 12.34 -25.25
N THR A 530 -13.11 11.44 -26.10
CA THR A 530 -13.01 10.02 -25.80
C THR A 530 -11.56 9.61 -25.65
N LYS A 531 -11.27 8.83 -24.61
CA LYS A 531 -10.00 8.11 -24.48
C LYS A 531 -10.28 6.62 -24.49
N VAL A 532 -9.61 5.90 -25.40
CA VAL A 532 -9.78 4.46 -25.56
C VAL A 532 -8.57 3.74 -25.00
N PHE A 533 -8.81 2.73 -24.17
CA PHE A 533 -7.79 1.86 -23.60
C PHE A 533 -7.93 0.44 -24.14
N ASP A 534 -6.79 -0.20 -24.44
CA ASP A 534 -6.75 -1.62 -24.80
C ASP A 534 -7.00 -2.55 -23.60
N GLU A 535 -7.01 -3.85 -23.86
CA GLU A 535 -7.15 -4.92 -22.86
C GLU A 535 -6.06 -4.92 -21.77
N ASN A 536 -4.95 -4.20 -22.00
CA ASN A 536 -3.83 -4.05 -21.08
C ASN A 536 -3.86 -2.72 -20.32
N GLY A 537 -4.86 -1.87 -20.59
CA GLY A 537 -5.02 -0.55 -19.99
C GLY A 537 -4.14 0.54 -20.63
N HIS A 538 -3.57 0.31 -21.81
CA HIS A 538 -2.84 1.33 -22.56
C HIS A 538 -3.78 2.22 -23.35
N THR A 539 -3.54 3.53 -23.31
CA THR A 539 -4.26 4.46 -24.18
C THR A 539 -3.85 4.22 -25.63
N VAL A 540 -4.80 3.75 -26.45
CA VAL A 540 -4.61 3.48 -27.88
C VAL A 540 -5.13 4.60 -28.76
N CYS A 541 -6.15 5.33 -28.30
CA CYS A 541 -6.75 6.41 -29.08
C CYS A 541 -7.24 7.54 -28.18
N ARG A 542 -7.20 8.76 -28.72
CA ARG A 542 -7.94 9.92 -28.24
C ARG A 542 -8.66 10.54 -29.43
N GLU A 543 -9.96 10.73 -29.30
CA GLU A 543 -10.80 11.21 -30.40
C GLU A 543 -12.00 11.97 -29.85
N ASN A 544 -12.67 12.73 -30.71
CA ASN A 544 -13.94 13.36 -30.39
C ASN A 544 -15.06 12.48 -30.94
N GLY A 545 -16.14 12.39 -30.20
CA GLY A 545 -17.32 11.65 -30.62
C GLY A 545 -18.58 12.19 -29.98
N GLU A 546 -19.66 11.47 -30.18
CA GLU A 546 -20.98 11.78 -29.68
C GLU A 546 -21.57 10.52 -29.06
N CYS A 547 -22.08 10.66 -27.84
CA CYS A 547 -22.84 9.62 -27.17
C CYS A 547 -24.32 9.96 -27.24
N ARG A 548 -25.13 8.93 -27.48
CA ARG A 548 -26.59 9.01 -27.48
C ARG A 548 -27.16 7.86 -26.64
N LEU A 549 -28.11 8.15 -25.75
CA LEU A 549 -28.81 7.14 -24.95
C LEU A 549 -30.32 7.32 -25.11
N THR A 550 -30.97 6.25 -25.54
CA THR A 550 -32.43 6.13 -25.58
C THR A 550 -32.88 5.07 -24.57
N LYS A 551 -34.19 4.81 -24.48
CA LYS A 551 -34.72 3.74 -23.62
C LYS A 551 -34.29 2.33 -24.07
N THR A 552 -33.89 2.17 -25.33
CA THR A 552 -33.59 0.86 -25.93
C THR A 552 -32.10 0.66 -26.19
N GLU A 553 -31.37 1.73 -26.50
CA GLU A 553 -29.98 1.62 -26.94
C GLU A 553 -29.09 2.79 -26.49
N PHE A 554 -27.81 2.46 -26.27
CA PHE A 554 -26.70 3.41 -26.18
C PHE A 554 -25.91 3.37 -27.49
N THR A 555 -25.63 4.52 -28.08
CA THR A 555 -24.85 4.66 -29.31
C THR A 555 -23.67 5.58 -29.09
N TYR A 556 -22.51 5.17 -29.59
CA TYR A 556 -21.32 6.02 -29.69
C TYR A 556 -20.94 6.18 -31.16
N ARG A 557 -20.64 7.42 -31.56
CA ARG A 557 -20.18 7.74 -32.91
C ARG A 557 -18.95 8.64 -32.87
N SER A 558 -17.89 8.24 -33.54
CA SER A 558 -16.71 9.06 -33.84
C SER A 558 -16.34 8.95 -35.32
N GLU A 559 -15.27 9.63 -35.73
CA GLU A 559 -14.71 9.46 -37.08
C GLU A 559 -14.14 8.05 -37.32
N ARG A 560 -13.72 7.35 -36.26
CA ARG A 560 -13.03 6.06 -36.38
C ARG A 560 -13.93 4.87 -36.10
N GLU A 561 -14.87 5.02 -35.19
CA GLU A 561 -15.65 3.91 -34.68
C GLU A 561 -17.08 4.35 -34.42
N THR A 562 -18.03 3.45 -34.69
CA THR A 562 -19.44 3.65 -34.37
C THR A 562 -19.96 2.32 -33.87
N PHE A 563 -20.59 2.33 -32.70
CA PHE A 563 -21.19 1.13 -32.14
C PHE A 563 -22.46 1.45 -31.37
N THR A 564 -23.33 0.46 -31.29
CA THR A 564 -24.57 0.52 -30.53
C THR A 564 -24.63 -0.68 -29.57
N ILE A 565 -25.03 -0.42 -28.33
CA ILE A 565 -25.24 -1.44 -27.29
C ILE A 565 -26.70 -1.34 -26.84
N PRO A 566 -27.50 -2.42 -26.98
CA PRO A 566 -28.82 -2.47 -26.37
C PRO A 566 -28.72 -2.23 -24.87
N THR A 567 -29.63 -1.44 -24.31
CA THR A 567 -29.70 -1.14 -22.87
C THR A 567 -29.91 -2.41 -22.02
N GLU A 568 -30.45 -3.47 -22.61
CA GLU A 568 -30.52 -4.83 -22.03
C GLU A 568 -29.14 -5.39 -21.68
N ASN A 569 -28.13 -5.08 -22.49
CA ASN A 569 -26.74 -5.51 -22.30
C ASN A 569 -25.88 -4.48 -21.54
N LEU A 570 -26.51 -3.43 -20.99
CA LEU A 570 -25.85 -2.35 -20.28
C LEU A 570 -26.31 -2.33 -18.82
N PRO A 571 -25.70 -3.13 -17.92
CA PRO A 571 -26.17 -3.26 -16.54
C PRO A 571 -25.91 -2.01 -15.69
N ALA A 572 -24.82 -1.28 -15.95
CA ALA A 572 -24.52 -0.01 -15.31
C ALA A 572 -23.46 0.78 -16.10
N LEU A 573 -23.38 2.08 -15.87
CA LEU A 573 -22.27 2.92 -16.32
C LEU A 573 -21.40 3.32 -15.12
N PRO A 574 -20.16 2.78 -15.00
CA PRO A 574 -19.16 3.37 -14.11
C PRO A 574 -18.94 4.84 -14.47
N PHE A 575 -18.68 5.67 -13.45
CA PHE A 575 -18.45 7.09 -13.66
C PHE A 575 -17.61 7.73 -12.56
N SER A 576 -17.06 8.90 -12.88
CA SER A 576 -16.43 9.85 -11.96
C SER A 576 -17.24 11.15 -12.00
N CYS A 577 -17.75 11.59 -10.84
CA CYS A 577 -18.59 12.77 -10.76
C CYS A 577 -17.89 14.01 -11.33
N GLY A 578 -18.50 14.66 -12.32
CA GLY A 578 -17.99 15.88 -12.93
C GLY A 578 -16.80 15.68 -13.88
N GLU A 579 -16.51 14.44 -14.30
CA GLU A 579 -15.39 14.15 -15.21
C GLU A 579 -15.81 13.26 -16.39
N GLU A 580 -15.99 11.95 -16.16
CA GLU A 580 -16.23 10.97 -17.22
C GLU A 580 -17.18 9.84 -16.79
N PHE A 581 -17.82 9.20 -17.78
CA PHE A 581 -18.38 7.86 -17.63
C PHE A 581 -17.62 6.86 -18.50
N GLU A 582 -17.66 5.59 -18.10
CA GLU A 582 -16.86 4.52 -18.68
C GLU A 582 -17.75 3.44 -19.31
N LEU A 583 -17.28 2.84 -20.39
CA LEU A 583 -17.96 1.72 -21.04
C LEU A 583 -16.94 0.76 -21.64
N TYR A 584 -17.18 -0.54 -21.51
CA TYR A 584 -16.43 -1.54 -22.26
C TYR A 584 -17.15 -1.91 -23.54
N HIS A 585 -16.41 -1.93 -24.66
CA HIS A 585 -16.87 -2.45 -25.95
C HIS A 585 -15.74 -3.25 -26.60
N GLN A 586 -16.01 -4.48 -27.03
CA GLN A 586 -15.02 -5.38 -27.66
C GLN A 586 -13.67 -5.46 -26.90
N ASN A 587 -13.72 -5.67 -25.59
CA ASN A 587 -12.55 -5.70 -24.69
C ASN A 587 -11.73 -4.40 -24.57
N LYS A 588 -12.13 -3.30 -25.23
CA LYS A 588 -11.58 -1.97 -25.04
C LYS A 588 -12.41 -1.18 -24.03
N LEU A 589 -11.75 -0.33 -23.25
CA LEU A 589 -12.39 0.56 -22.29
C LEU A 589 -12.44 1.97 -22.87
N TYR A 590 -13.64 2.53 -22.99
CA TYR A 590 -13.88 3.89 -23.46
C TYR A 590 -14.18 4.78 -22.27
N TYR A 591 -13.44 5.87 -22.15
CA TYR A 591 -13.74 6.96 -21.21
C TYR A 591 -14.31 8.12 -22.00
N PHE A 592 -15.54 8.50 -21.69
CA PHE A 592 -16.25 9.58 -22.34
C PHE A 592 -16.28 10.80 -21.43
N TYR A 593 -15.64 11.88 -21.88
CA TYR A 593 -15.58 13.16 -21.18
C TYR A 593 -16.50 14.17 -21.88
N PRO A 594 -17.70 14.47 -21.34
CA PRO A 594 -18.60 15.44 -21.95
C PRO A 594 -17.95 16.82 -22.10
N GLU A 595 -18.12 17.44 -23.26
CA GLU A 595 -17.55 18.75 -23.56
C GLU A 595 -18.29 19.89 -22.86
N THR A 596 -19.60 19.72 -22.68
CA THR A 596 -20.49 20.66 -22.00
C THR A 596 -21.05 20.04 -20.71
N ASN A 597 -21.39 20.87 -19.73
CA ASN A 597 -22.13 20.50 -18.51
C ASN A 597 -21.71 19.16 -17.88
N ARG A 598 -20.50 19.09 -17.33
CA ARG A 598 -19.93 17.85 -16.78
C ARG A 598 -20.76 17.19 -15.66
N GLN A 599 -21.68 17.92 -15.02
CA GLN A 599 -22.65 17.37 -14.07
C GLN A 599 -23.52 16.27 -14.71
N GLN A 600 -23.74 16.31 -16.03
CA GLN A 600 -24.56 15.33 -16.74
C GLN A 600 -24.06 13.90 -16.57
N VAL A 601 -22.77 13.67 -16.31
CA VAL A 601 -22.19 12.33 -16.14
C VAL A 601 -22.96 11.49 -15.11
N ALA A 602 -23.38 12.11 -13.99
CA ALA A 602 -24.18 11.42 -12.97
C ALA A 602 -25.61 11.10 -13.46
N ARG A 603 -26.19 11.95 -14.32
CA ARG A 603 -27.48 11.72 -14.96
C ARG A 603 -27.43 10.51 -15.88
N TRP A 604 -26.42 10.42 -16.75
CA TRP A 604 -26.25 9.28 -17.64
C TRP A 604 -26.18 7.96 -16.87
N ALA A 605 -25.41 7.91 -15.78
CA ALA A 605 -25.33 6.73 -14.93
C ALA A 605 -26.66 6.39 -14.24
N LEU A 606 -27.34 7.39 -13.66
CA LEU A 606 -28.63 7.19 -12.99
C LEU A 606 -29.71 6.69 -13.95
N ILE A 607 -29.77 7.21 -15.17
CA ILE A 607 -30.75 6.75 -16.18
C ILE A 607 -30.53 5.27 -16.52
N VAL A 608 -29.28 4.84 -16.71
CA VAL A 608 -28.98 3.42 -16.96
C VAL A 608 -29.35 2.54 -15.77
N ASP A 609 -29.10 3.01 -14.54
CA ASP A 609 -29.48 2.29 -13.33
C ASP A 609 -31.02 2.16 -13.22
N LEU A 610 -31.77 3.21 -13.56
CA LEU A 610 -33.24 3.21 -13.57
C LEU A 610 -33.80 2.24 -14.62
N LEU A 611 -33.26 2.25 -15.84
CA LEU A 611 -33.66 1.32 -16.91
C LEU A 611 -33.38 -0.14 -16.52
N THR A 612 -32.22 -0.40 -15.90
CA THR A 612 -31.86 -1.74 -15.40
C THR A 612 -32.80 -2.19 -14.29
N LYS A 613 -33.15 -1.30 -13.35
CA LYS A 613 -34.09 -1.59 -12.26
C LYS A 613 -35.50 -1.88 -12.79
N GLU A 614 -35.95 -1.12 -13.78
CA GLU A 614 -37.25 -1.35 -14.42
C GLU A 614 -37.30 -2.71 -15.12
N ARG A 615 -36.24 -3.09 -15.83
CA ARG A 615 -36.11 -4.41 -16.46
C ARG A 615 -36.18 -5.54 -15.42
N ARG A 616 -35.37 -5.48 -14.36
CA ARG A 616 -35.36 -6.50 -13.30
C ARG A 616 -36.73 -6.65 -12.63
N ASN A 617 -37.43 -5.54 -12.38
CA ASN A 617 -38.79 -5.59 -11.84
C ASN A 617 -39.81 -6.25 -12.80
N ARG A 618 -39.63 -6.12 -14.12
CA ARG A 618 -40.47 -6.80 -15.12
C ARG A 618 -40.18 -8.30 -15.15
N GLU A 619 -38.91 -8.70 -15.07
CA GLU A 619 -38.48 -10.11 -15.02
C GLU A 619 -39.07 -10.82 -13.78
N ILE A 620 -38.92 -10.22 -12.59
CA ILE A 620 -39.50 -10.77 -11.35
C ILE A 620 -41.03 -10.92 -11.46
N ARG A 621 -41.73 -9.93 -12.05
CA ARG A 621 -43.19 -10.02 -12.25
C ARG A 621 -43.58 -11.10 -13.24
N ALA A 622 -42.78 -11.32 -14.29
CA ALA A 622 -43.03 -12.37 -15.28
C ALA A 622 -42.85 -13.76 -14.65
N GLU A 623 -41.81 -13.96 -13.84
CA GLU A 623 -41.56 -15.21 -13.11
C GLU A 623 -42.67 -15.51 -12.09
N ALA A 624 -43.12 -14.50 -11.34
CA ALA A 624 -44.24 -14.63 -10.40
C ALA A 624 -45.58 -14.93 -11.11
N GLY A 625 -45.80 -14.36 -12.30
CA GLY A 625 -46.98 -14.64 -13.11
C GLY A 625 -47.00 -16.05 -13.72
N GLN A 626 -45.82 -16.59 -14.07
CA GLN A 626 -45.69 -17.96 -14.57
C GLN A 626 -45.88 -19.01 -13.47
N THR A 627 -45.44 -18.74 -12.25
CA THR A 627 -45.67 -19.64 -11.10
C THR A 627 -47.16 -19.72 -10.73
N ALA A 628 -47.86 -18.58 -10.70
CA ALA A 628 -49.30 -18.54 -10.45
C ALA A 628 -50.14 -19.23 -11.55
N ALA A 629 -49.67 -19.23 -12.80
CA ALA A 629 -50.32 -19.91 -13.92
C ALA A 629 -50.02 -21.42 -13.98
N SER A 630 -49.00 -21.90 -13.26
CA SER A 630 -48.67 -23.34 -13.14
C SER A 630 -49.33 -24.04 -11.94
N GLU A 631 -49.96 -23.27 -11.05
CA GLU A 631 -50.73 -23.75 -9.89
C GLU A 631 -52.26 -23.75 -10.15
N HIS A 632 -52.67 -23.41 -11.38
CA HIS A 632 -54.03 -23.54 -11.91
C HIS A 632 -54.03 -24.47 -13.12
#